data_AF-A0AA43ELY8-F1
#
_entry.id   AF-A0AA43ELY8-F1
#
_cell.length_a   1.000
_cell.length_b   1.000
_cell.length_c   1.000
_cell.angle_alpha   90.00
_cell.angle_beta   90.00
_cell.angle_gamma   90.00
#
_symmetry.space_group_name_H-M   'P 1'
#
loop_
_entity.id
_entity.type
_entity.pdbx_description
1 polymer ?
#
loop_
_entity_poly.entity_id
_entity_poly.type
_entity_poly.pdbx_seq_one_letter_code
_entity_poly.pdbx_strand_id
1 'polypeptide(L)'
;MRTARFMWTIGALIALSCLSGLSGERAMAQGPEGHTSLDHVSSDWVAEIEQVFIRSEDCKQCHVRHYEEWKGAREQTPDLKTFGRVDAALLHGTALESPVFRTVLGLWKQTNPTSDEQRACLSCHVPSVTIFPQHAGKIVTDVLAGKPKVEGIGCAACHLINRMDTSAHTHPSFRIQPGKTLYGPYSNPEENLVHQAEQADHFREVGFCVSCHFDKVKDEGQKDLPGEILQGTVCQDCHMEPSTGSSTSRRGAMTRPIGRHWFRGVVGSGTLLRNRNVQAEWMPRIDIGVTKHDSVVEGIVAVKVGSLPHSFPDGDPVLKQFFLTVTAKDAKGETLAEETRQFGLSYEEILRGPIPDPFVKGGTTRKVPFSLTLPAGAVASSVEAVLTYSLVPMPTPELQERYLATLRTDGEREEAKKIIQEYSQRHFLTYRVKPLS
;
A
#
# COMPACT_ATOMS: atom_id res chain seq x y z
N MET A 1 -14.06 74.82 32.80
CA MET A 1 -13.16 74.48 31.68
C MET A 1 -12.55 73.10 31.95
N ARG A 2 -12.82 72.18 31.02
CA ARG A 2 -12.14 70.91 30.69
C ARG A 2 -11.25 70.18 31.73
N THR A 3 -11.76 69.00 32.11
CA THR A 3 -11.11 67.66 32.11
C THR A 3 -9.90 67.35 33.00
N ALA A 4 -10.09 66.44 33.97
CA ALA A 4 -9.15 65.37 34.33
C ALA A 4 -9.93 64.27 35.08
N ARG A 5 -10.29 63.17 34.39
CA ARG A 5 -9.70 61.82 34.50
C ARG A 5 -10.01 61.10 35.83
N PHE A 6 -10.97 60.18 35.74
CA PHE A 6 -11.22 59.07 36.66
C PHE A 6 -11.07 57.76 35.88
N MET A 7 -10.87 56.66 36.62
CA MET A 7 -10.83 55.25 36.21
C MET A 7 -9.48 54.71 35.73
N TRP A 8 -9.01 53.54 36.17
CA TRP A 8 -9.26 52.63 37.30
C TRP A 8 -8.32 51.44 36.98
N THR A 9 -7.50 50.97 37.92
CA THR A 9 -7.02 49.58 37.90
C THR A 9 -6.86 49.12 39.35
N ILE A 10 -7.75 48.22 39.74
CA ILE A 10 -7.81 47.50 41.00
C ILE A 10 -7.28 46.08 40.77
N GLY A 11 -6.53 45.58 41.75
CA GLY A 11 -6.57 44.17 42.18
C GLY A 11 -5.31 43.35 41.87
N ALA A 12 -4.74 42.58 42.79
CA ALA A 12 -5.10 42.32 44.19
C ALA A 12 -3.99 41.53 44.94
N LEU A 13 -3.98 41.69 46.28
CA LEU A 13 -3.70 40.72 47.38
C LEU A 13 -2.27 40.09 47.48
N ILE A 14 -1.45 40.34 48.54
CA ILE A 14 -1.55 39.92 49.97
C ILE A 14 -1.54 38.37 50.07
N ALA A 15 -0.75 37.62 50.85
CA ALA A 15 0.22 37.72 51.95
C ALA A 15 0.95 36.33 52.02
N LEU A 16 1.94 35.96 52.85
CA LEU A 16 2.24 36.26 54.24
C LEU A 16 3.68 35.77 54.57
N SER A 17 4.27 36.49 55.52
CA SER A 17 5.49 36.33 56.34
C SER A 17 5.78 34.90 56.86
N CYS A 18 7.04 34.47 56.84
CA CYS A 18 8.07 34.50 57.93
C CYS A 18 7.84 33.53 59.11
N LEU A 19 8.81 32.62 59.31
CA LEU A 19 9.55 32.28 60.55
C LEU A 19 10.28 30.94 60.31
N SER A 20 11.54 30.93 59.84
CA SER A 20 12.80 30.91 60.60
C SER A 20 12.98 29.73 61.59
N GLY A 21 14.02 28.92 61.36
CA GLY A 21 14.59 28.04 62.38
C GLY A 21 15.48 26.91 61.82
N LEU A 22 16.79 27.16 61.78
CA LEU A 22 17.88 26.19 61.53
C LEU A 22 17.73 24.95 62.46
N SER A 23 18.11 23.72 62.10
CA SER A 23 19.48 23.22 61.99
C SER A 23 19.42 21.70 61.82
N GLY A 24 20.36 21.08 61.11
CA GLY A 24 20.70 19.66 61.31
C GLY A 24 20.74 18.82 60.04
N GLU A 25 21.95 18.65 59.49
CA GLU A 25 22.27 17.59 58.55
C GLU A 25 21.91 16.22 59.13
N ARG A 26 21.14 15.44 58.39
CA ARG A 26 21.23 13.98 58.37
C ARG A 26 20.87 13.48 56.98
N ALA A 27 21.90 13.09 56.24
CA ALA A 27 21.76 12.30 55.04
C ALA A 27 21.14 10.94 55.41
N MET A 28 19.96 10.63 54.86
CA MET A 28 19.40 9.29 54.75
C MET A 28 18.61 9.24 53.44
N ALA A 29 19.02 8.33 52.55
CA ALA A 29 18.38 8.05 51.28
C ALA A 29 16.93 7.55 51.48
N GLN A 30 15.99 8.12 50.72
CA GLN A 30 14.65 7.55 50.52
C GLN A 30 14.31 7.69 49.03
N GLY A 31 13.96 6.55 48.42
CA GLY A 31 13.73 6.37 46.99
C GLY A 31 12.50 7.12 46.49
N PRO A 32 12.33 7.23 45.16
CA PRO A 32 11.22 7.96 44.59
C PRO A 32 9.91 7.17 44.78
N GLU A 33 9.02 7.74 45.58
CA GLU A 33 7.63 7.32 45.69
C GLU A 33 6.95 7.41 44.32
N GLY A 34 6.33 6.31 43.93
CA GLY A 34 5.73 6.13 42.62
C GLY A 34 4.49 6.99 42.43
N HIS A 35 4.58 7.92 41.48
CA HIS A 35 3.43 8.32 40.69
C HIS A 35 3.10 7.18 39.72
N THR A 36 2.08 6.40 40.04
CA THR A 36 1.51 5.37 39.16
C THR A 36 0.83 6.03 37.96
N SER A 37 1.60 6.25 36.89
CA SER A 37 1.05 6.52 35.56
C SER A 37 0.49 5.22 34.98
N LEU A 38 -0.81 5.20 34.73
CA LEU A 38 -1.57 4.06 34.22
C LEU A 38 -1.39 3.79 32.70
N ASP A 39 -0.30 4.23 32.06
CA ASP A 39 -0.14 4.16 30.58
C ASP A 39 1.18 3.57 30.05
N HIS A 40 2.09 3.07 30.89
CA HIS A 40 3.41 2.58 30.40
C HIS A 40 3.81 1.19 30.87
N VAL A 41 3.00 0.19 30.50
CA VAL A 41 3.54 -1.14 30.25
C VAL A 41 3.16 -1.51 28.81
N SER A 42 4.04 -1.16 27.87
CA SER A 42 4.11 -1.87 26.60
C SER A 42 4.07 -3.35 26.93
N SER A 43 3.03 -4.06 26.48
CA SER A 43 2.93 -5.50 26.73
C SER A 43 4.23 -6.14 26.24
N ASP A 44 4.84 -6.99 27.06
CA ASP A 44 6.19 -7.58 26.88
C ASP A 44 6.59 -7.86 25.41
N TRP A 45 5.66 -8.38 24.60
CA TRP A 45 5.87 -8.68 23.18
C TRP A 45 6.04 -7.47 22.23
N VAL A 46 5.42 -6.32 22.53
CA VAL A 46 5.59 -5.08 21.74
C VAL A 46 6.98 -4.53 21.96
N ALA A 47 7.43 -4.48 23.22
CA ALA A 47 8.78 -4.07 23.58
C ALA A 47 9.83 -4.98 22.91
N GLU A 48 9.60 -6.30 22.86
CA GLU A 48 10.46 -7.25 22.14
C GLU A 48 10.61 -6.88 20.66
N ILE A 49 9.51 -6.54 19.98
CA ILE A 49 9.54 -6.11 18.57
C ILE A 49 10.29 -4.78 18.43
N GLU A 50 10.00 -3.80 19.28
CA GLU A 50 10.57 -2.44 19.22
C GLU A 50 12.06 -2.39 19.54
N GLN A 51 12.60 -3.37 20.27
CA GLN A 51 14.04 -3.53 20.48
C GLN A 51 14.81 -3.76 19.17
N VAL A 52 14.15 -4.36 18.17
CA VAL A 52 14.73 -4.58 16.83
C VAL A 52 14.21 -3.56 15.84
N PHE A 53 12.89 -3.35 15.81
CA PHE A 53 12.19 -2.46 14.90
C PHE A 53 11.90 -1.14 15.61
N ILE A 54 12.91 -0.28 15.66
CA ILE A 54 12.80 1.06 16.23
C ILE A 54 11.67 1.82 15.53
N ARG A 55 10.86 2.55 16.32
CA ARG A 55 9.74 3.35 15.83
C ARG A 55 10.22 4.44 14.88
N SER A 56 9.44 4.69 13.84
CA SER A 56 9.73 5.73 12.85
C SER A 56 9.71 7.14 13.49
N GLU A 57 8.97 7.33 14.59
CA GLU A 57 8.99 8.58 15.37
C GLU A 57 10.39 8.90 15.94
N ASP A 58 11.19 7.89 16.30
CA ASP A 58 12.56 8.10 16.77
C ASP A 58 13.45 8.57 15.62
N CYS A 59 13.24 8.03 14.42
CA CYS A 59 13.95 8.43 13.20
C CYS A 59 13.68 9.91 12.84
N LYS A 60 12.44 10.39 13.07
CA LYS A 60 12.01 11.77 12.77
C LYS A 60 12.90 12.84 13.39
N GLN A 61 13.51 12.57 14.55
CA GLN A 61 14.38 13.52 15.25
C GLN A 61 15.52 14.05 14.36
N CYS A 62 16.01 13.22 13.44
CA CYS A 62 17.03 13.59 12.46
C CYS A 62 16.53 13.52 11.01
N HIS A 63 15.56 12.67 10.70
CA HIS A 63 15.03 12.41 9.35
C HIS A 63 13.63 13.00 9.14
N VAL A 64 13.40 14.23 9.61
CA VAL A 64 12.08 14.91 9.61
C VAL A 64 11.38 14.81 8.25
N ARG A 65 12.10 15.12 7.15
CA ARG A 65 11.54 15.08 5.81
C ARG A 65 11.08 13.68 5.42
N HIS A 66 11.95 12.68 5.50
CA HIS A 66 11.59 11.30 5.13
C HIS A 66 10.43 10.78 5.98
N TYR A 67 10.42 11.11 7.28
CA TYR A 67 9.31 10.76 8.17
C TYR A 67 7.99 11.41 7.71
N GLU A 68 7.97 12.71 7.41
CA GLU A 68 6.76 13.41 6.95
C GLU A 68 6.25 12.86 5.61
N GLU A 69 7.18 12.54 4.69
CA GLU A 69 6.88 11.92 3.39
C GLU A 69 6.29 10.51 3.59
N TRP A 70 6.94 9.68 4.41
CA TRP A 70 6.50 8.31 4.72
C TRP A 70 5.15 8.26 5.45
N LYS A 71 4.93 9.13 6.44
CA LYS A 71 3.67 9.18 7.20
C LYS A 71 2.53 9.78 6.39
N GLY A 72 2.82 10.43 5.26
CA GLY A 72 1.80 11.06 4.42
C GLY A 72 1.37 12.45 4.89
N ALA A 73 2.07 13.07 5.85
CA ALA A 73 1.57 14.22 6.61
C ALA A 73 1.26 15.48 5.76
N ARG A 74 1.86 15.62 4.56
CA ARG A 74 1.61 16.75 3.64
C ARG A 74 0.92 16.36 2.33
N GLU A 75 0.84 15.07 2.01
CA GLU A 75 0.21 14.55 0.78
C GLU A 75 -1.22 14.05 1.03
N GLN A 76 -1.77 14.24 2.24
CA GLN A 76 -3.22 14.21 2.49
C GLN A 76 -3.97 15.38 1.80
N THR A 77 -3.57 15.73 0.57
CA THR A 77 -4.41 16.52 -0.32
C THR A 77 -5.69 15.74 -0.60
N PRO A 78 -6.87 16.33 -0.34
CA PRO A 78 -8.17 15.73 -0.67
C PRO A 78 -8.31 15.32 -2.15
N ASP A 79 -7.44 15.84 -3.02
CA ASP A 79 -7.57 15.73 -4.48
C ASP A 79 -7.23 14.36 -5.09
N LEU A 80 -6.55 13.46 -4.36
CA LEU A 80 -6.38 12.09 -4.88
C LEU A 80 -7.67 11.25 -4.74
N LYS A 81 -8.58 11.64 -3.82
CA LYS A 81 -9.91 11.03 -3.69
C LYS A 81 -10.93 11.62 -4.67
N THR A 82 -10.77 12.88 -5.12
CA THR A 82 -11.72 13.55 -6.03
C THR A 82 -11.69 13.00 -7.45
N PHE A 83 -10.64 12.29 -7.87
CA PHE A 83 -10.60 11.61 -9.17
C PHE A 83 -11.32 10.26 -9.22
N GLY A 84 -11.99 9.82 -8.13
CA GLY A 84 -12.65 8.52 -8.09
C GLY A 84 -11.67 7.34 -8.26
N ARG A 85 -10.40 7.59 -7.95
CA ARG A 85 -9.27 6.68 -8.18
C ARG A 85 -8.76 6.17 -6.84
N VAL A 86 -9.30 5.02 -6.46
CA VAL A 86 -9.12 4.34 -5.17
C VAL A 86 -7.69 3.79 -4.98
N ASP A 87 -6.85 3.86 -6.01
CA ASP A 87 -5.47 3.36 -6.10
C ASP A 87 -4.40 4.33 -5.56
N ALA A 88 -4.80 5.50 -5.03
CA ALA A 88 -3.87 6.53 -4.56
C ALA A 88 -3.71 6.64 -3.03
N ALA A 89 -4.38 5.79 -2.23
CA ALA A 89 -4.68 6.11 -0.83
C ALA A 89 -4.00 5.24 0.26
N LEU A 90 -3.09 4.31 -0.08
CA LEU A 90 -2.47 3.41 0.90
C LEU A 90 -0.96 3.63 0.98
N LEU A 91 -0.54 4.59 1.80
CA LEU A 91 0.86 4.90 2.06
C LEU A 91 1.47 3.89 3.04
N HIS A 92 2.76 3.58 2.87
CA HIS A 92 3.49 2.66 3.74
C HIS A 92 3.33 3.01 5.24
N GLY A 93 3.47 4.29 5.60
CA GLY A 93 3.41 4.73 7.00
C GLY A 93 2.02 4.76 7.66
N THR A 94 0.97 4.49 6.88
CA THR A 94 -0.40 4.41 7.37
C THR A 94 -1.10 3.11 6.96
N ALA A 95 -0.42 2.20 6.25
CA ALA A 95 -1.02 1.01 5.66
C ALA A 95 -1.68 0.11 6.71
N LEU A 96 -0.98 -0.16 7.83
CA LEU A 96 -1.46 -1.02 8.91
C LEU A 96 -2.63 -0.40 9.70
N GLU A 97 -2.63 0.93 9.82
CA GLU A 97 -3.66 1.70 10.52
C GLU A 97 -4.89 1.99 9.64
N SER A 98 -4.81 1.68 8.34
CA SER A 98 -5.85 2.00 7.38
C SER A 98 -7.15 1.22 7.64
N PRO A 99 -8.32 1.88 7.62
CA PRO A 99 -9.63 1.21 7.65
C PRO A 99 -9.80 0.17 6.55
N VAL A 100 -9.15 0.37 5.39
CA VAL A 100 -9.17 -0.57 4.26
C VAL A 100 -8.46 -1.87 4.65
N PHE A 101 -7.24 -1.76 5.21
CA PHE A 101 -6.49 -2.93 5.65
C PHE A 101 -7.26 -3.70 6.74
N ARG A 102 -7.80 -2.99 7.73
CA ARG A 102 -8.64 -3.58 8.79
C ARG A 102 -9.85 -4.33 8.20
N THR A 103 -10.52 -3.75 7.21
CA THR A 103 -11.70 -4.33 6.56
C THR A 103 -11.36 -5.57 5.74
N VAL A 104 -10.32 -5.50 4.91
CA VAL A 104 -9.85 -6.65 4.10
C VAL A 104 -9.37 -7.78 4.99
N LEU A 105 -8.55 -7.48 6.02
CA LEU A 105 -8.09 -8.46 6.99
C LEU A 105 -9.27 -9.08 7.75
N GLY A 106 -10.27 -8.27 8.14
CA GLY A 106 -11.45 -8.70 8.87
C GLY A 106 -12.32 -9.66 8.07
N LEU A 107 -12.58 -9.36 6.80
CA LEU A 107 -13.28 -10.24 5.86
C LEU A 107 -12.51 -11.54 5.66
N TRP A 108 -11.23 -11.44 5.32
CA TRP A 108 -10.40 -12.62 5.09
C TRP A 108 -10.29 -13.49 6.35
N LYS A 109 -10.25 -12.90 7.56
CA LYS A 109 -10.26 -13.64 8.83
C LYS A 109 -11.52 -14.50 8.99
N GLN A 110 -12.66 -14.10 8.43
CA GLN A 110 -13.90 -14.92 8.45
C GLN A 110 -13.84 -16.16 7.55
N THR A 111 -12.81 -16.27 6.69
CA THR A 111 -12.51 -17.50 5.95
C THR A 111 -11.69 -18.50 6.77
N ASN A 112 -11.45 -18.21 8.05
CA ASN A 112 -10.73 -19.03 9.02
C ASN A 112 -9.29 -19.41 8.59
N PRO A 113 -8.43 -18.42 8.31
CA PRO A 113 -7.08 -18.69 7.86
C PRO A 113 -6.19 -19.32 8.93
N THR A 114 -5.27 -20.18 8.50
CA THR A 114 -4.28 -20.82 9.37
C THR A 114 -3.32 -19.80 9.99
N SER A 115 -2.51 -20.22 10.97
CA SER A 115 -1.41 -19.38 11.48
C SER A 115 -0.43 -19.01 10.37
N ASP A 116 -0.18 -19.93 9.46
CA ASP A 116 0.87 -19.82 8.44
C ASP A 116 0.42 -18.87 7.34
N GLU A 117 -0.86 -18.97 6.93
CA GLU A 117 -1.51 -18.00 6.05
C GLU A 117 -1.49 -16.60 6.66
N GLN A 118 -1.80 -16.45 7.96
CA GLN A 118 -1.76 -15.15 8.63
C GLN A 118 -0.34 -14.58 8.65
N ARG A 119 0.68 -15.41 8.90
CA ARG A 119 2.08 -14.98 8.82
C ARG A 119 2.47 -14.57 7.41
N ALA A 120 2.05 -15.31 6.38
CA ALA A 120 2.30 -14.96 4.99
C ALA A 120 1.70 -13.59 4.63
N CYS A 121 0.42 -13.36 4.97
CA CYS A 121 -0.21 -12.04 4.79
C CYS A 121 0.57 -10.92 5.50
N LEU A 122 0.89 -11.12 6.80
CA LEU A 122 1.55 -10.09 7.58
C LEU A 122 3.03 -9.91 7.23
N SER A 123 3.69 -10.85 6.58
CA SER A 123 5.13 -10.77 6.32
C SER A 123 5.54 -9.59 5.41
N CYS A 124 4.64 -9.14 4.52
CA CYS A 124 4.83 -7.92 3.73
C CYS A 124 4.25 -6.67 4.42
N HIS A 125 3.13 -6.81 5.14
CA HIS A 125 2.40 -5.68 5.74
C HIS A 125 2.90 -5.26 7.13
N VAL A 126 3.54 -6.20 7.83
CA VAL A 126 4.15 -6.06 9.15
C VAL A 126 5.46 -6.87 9.16
N PRO A 127 6.53 -6.39 8.47
CA PRO A 127 7.76 -7.15 8.28
C PRO A 127 8.42 -7.69 9.55
N SER A 128 8.12 -7.12 10.72
CA SER A 128 8.56 -7.65 12.01
C SER A 128 8.09 -9.08 12.28
N VAL A 129 7.01 -9.55 11.66
CA VAL A 129 6.54 -10.94 11.73
C VAL A 129 7.54 -11.93 11.12
N THR A 130 8.44 -11.48 10.24
CA THR A 130 9.51 -12.34 9.69
C THR A 130 10.57 -12.70 10.75
N ILE A 131 10.69 -11.89 11.81
CA ILE A 131 11.60 -12.11 12.95
C ILE A 131 10.83 -12.63 14.17
N PHE A 132 9.60 -12.15 14.37
CA PHE A 132 8.76 -12.49 15.52
C PHE A 132 7.43 -13.17 15.09
N PRO A 133 7.49 -14.33 14.42
CA PRO A 133 6.31 -15.01 13.88
C PRO A 133 5.28 -15.39 14.94
N GLN A 134 5.70 -15.58 16.19
CA GLN A 134 4.85 -15.93 17.33
C GLN A 134 3.84 -14.83 17.69
N HIS A 135 4.08 -13.57 17.31
CA HIS A 135 3.20 -12.44 17.65
C HIS A 135 2.17 -12.11 16.57
N ALA A 136 2.19 -12.80 15.43
CA ALA A 136 1.29 -12.55 14.30
C ALA A 136 -0.20 -12.52 14.72
N GLY A 137 -0.66 -13.47 15.53
CA GLY A 137 -2.05 -13.50 16.00
C GLY A 137 -2.43 -12.32 16.91
N LYS A 138 -1.49 -11.84 17.74
CA LYS A 138 -1.68 -10.66 18.59
C LYS A 138 -1.79 -9.40 17.72
N ILE A 139 -0.94 -9.29 16.71
CA ILE A 139 -0.96 -8.18 15.74
C ILE A 139 -2.30 -8.16 14.99
N VAL A 140 -2.77 -9.30 14.46
CA VAL A 140 -4.11 -9.38 13.83
C VAL A 140 -5.20 -8.90 14.78
N THR A 141 -5.16 -9.35 16.05
CA THR A 141 -6.15 -8.96 17.06
C THR A 141 -6.16 -7.44 17.29
N ASP A 142 -4.98 -6.84 17.45
CA ASP A 142 -4.83 -5.40 17.67
C ASP A 142 -5.25 -4.56 16.45
N VAL A 143 -4.94 -5.02 15.22
CA VAL A 143 -5.41 -4.38 13.97
C VAL A 143 -6.93 -4.43 13.87
N LEU A 144 -7.54 -5.60 14.11
CA LEU A 144 -9.00 -5.76 14.04
C LEU A 144 -9.74 -4.97 15.14
N ALA A 145 -9.07 -4.72 16.26
CA ALA A 145 -9.55 -3.81 17.31
C ALA A 145 -9.37 -2.31 16.97
N GLY A 146 -8.75 -1.98 15.81
CA GLY A 146 -8.47 -0.62 15.38
C GLY A 146 -7.36 0.07 16.19
N LYS A 147 -6.52 -0.71 16.88
CA LYS A 147 -5.46 -0.22 17.77
C LYS A 147 -4.15 -0.99 17.55
N PRO A 148 -3.57 -0.96 16.34
CA PRO A 148 -2.29 -1.62 16.09
C PRO A 148 -1.24 -1.08 17.06
N LYS A 149 -0.63 -1.97 17.85
CA LYS A 149 0.38 -1.59 18.83
C LYS A 149 1.81 -1.63 18.29
N VAL A 150 2.04 -2.11 17.08
CA VAL A 150 3.36 -2.12 16.42
C VAL A 150 3.27 -1.41 15.07
N GLU A 151 4.38 -0.90 14.56
CA GLU A 151 4.42 -0.34 13.20
C GLU A 151 4.33 -1.45 12.15
N GLY A 152 3.63 -1.16 11.05
CA GLY A 152 3.64 -2.01 9.86
C GLY A 152 4.94 -1.80 9.08
N ILE A 153 4.84 -1.16 7.91
CA ILE A 153 6.00 -0.88 7.07
C ILE A 153 6.66 0.44 7.50
N GLY A 154 7.33 0.41 8.66
CA GLY A 154 8.09 1.54 9.22
C GLY A 154 9.50 1.70 8.66
N CYS A 155 10.23 2.73 9.11
CA CYS A 155 11.60 3.00 8.66
C CYS A 155 12.52 1.78 8.85
N ALA A 156 12.51 1.19 10.05
CA ALA A 156 13.33 0.01 10.37
C ALA A 156 12.93 -1.23 9.56
N ALA A 157 11.65 -1.36 9.18
CA ALA A 157 11.17 -2.49 8.38
C ALA A 157 11.85 -2.56 7.00
N CYS A 158 12.13 -1.40 6.39
CA CYS A 158 12.86 -1.32 5.13
C CYS A 158 14.38 -1.26 5.33
N HIS A 159 14.84 -0.46 6.29
CA HIS A 159 16.27 -0.18 6.47
C HIS A 159 17.05 -1.25 7.24
N LEU A 160 16.40 -2.29 7.77
CA LEU A 160 17.07 -3.48 8.33
C LEU A 160 17.22 -4.63 7.32
N ILE A 161 16.68 -4.47 6.09
CA ILE A 161 16.85 -5.47 5.04
C ILE A 161 18.30 -5.45 4.55
N ASN A 162 19.05 -6.50 4.87
CA ASN A 162 20.47 -6.58 4.57
C ASN A 162 20.78 -7.36 3.28
N ARG A 163 19.85 -8.21 2.84
CA ARG A 163 19.98 -8.94 1.58
C ARG A 163 18.63 -9.36 1.03
N MET A 164 18.61 -9.57 -0.28
CA MET A 164 17.50 -10.23 -0.99
C MET A 164 17.69 -11.74 -0.97
N ASP A 165 16.60 -12.49 -0.97
CA ASP A 165 16.58 -13.94 -1.14
C ASP A 165 15.97 -14.29 -2.50
N THR A 166 16.77 -14.14 -3.55
CA THR A 166 16.38 -14.39 -4.95
C THR A 166 16.13 -15.87 -5.25
N SER A 167 16.42 -16.78 -4.31
CA SER A 167 16.14 -18.21 -4.41
C SER A 167 14.77 -18.60 -3.85
N ALA A 168 14.17 -17.72 -3.04
CA ALA A 168 12.89 -17.96 -2.41
C ALA A 168 11.76 -17.83 -3.43
N HIS A 169 11.02 -18.91 -3.65
CA HIS A 169 9.73 -18.90 -4.40
C HIS A 169 8.57 -18.44 -3.50
N THR A 170 8.89 -17.76 -2.40
CA THR A 170 7.98 -17.36 -1.34
C THR A 170 8.21 -15.90 -1.03
N HIS A 171 7.12 -15.14 -0.91
CA HIS A 171 7.20 -13.75 -0.53
C HIS A 171 6.99 -13.58 0.99
N PRO A 172 7.71 -12.64 1.62
CA PRO A 172 8.67 -11.77 1.00
C PRO A 172 10.03 -12.43 0.73
N SER A 173 10.66 -12.03 -0.36
CA SER A 173 11.99 -12.51 -0.78
C SER A 173 13.13 -11.62 -0.24
N PHE A 174 13.04 -11.21 1.03
CA PHE A 174 14.09 -10.45 1.72
C PHE A 174 14.55 -11.16 3.00
N ARG A 175 15.69 -10.70 3.53
CA ARG A 175 16.17 -11.04 4.87
C ARG A 175 16.45 -9.79 5.67
N ILE A 176 15.97 -9.78 6.90
CA ILE A 176 16.21 -8.73 7.88
C ILE A 176 17.36 -9.18 8.79
N GLN A 177 18.28 -8.26 9.09
CA GLN A 177 19.32 -8.46 10.08
C GLN A 177 19.03 -7.58 11.30
N PRO A 178 18.56 -8.17 12.42
CA PRO A 178 18.44 -7.44 13.67
C PRO A 178 19.80 -6.86 14.10
N GLY A 179 19.79 -5.60 14.54
CA GLY A 179 21.01 -4.92 14.98
C GLY A 179 20.90 -3.41 14.88
N LYS A 180 22.05 -2.74 15.07
CA LYS A 180 22.17 -1.27 15.02
C LYS A 180 22.58 -0.73 13.65
N THR A 181 22.80 -1.61 12.67
CA THR A 181 23.16 -1.22 11.31
C THR A 181 21.91 -0.99 10.49
N LEU A 182 21.78 0.20 9.92
CA LEU A 182 20.76 0.52 8.93
C LEU A 182 21.38 0.57 7.53
N TYR A 183 20.73 -0.08 6.59
CA TYR A 183 21.20 -0.19 5.21
C TYR A 183 20.54 0.86 4.32
N GLY A 184 21.27 1.34 3.31
CA GLY A 184 20.73 2.26 2.32
C GLY A 184 21.56 2.26 1.03
N PRO A 185 21.25 3.14 0.07
CA PRO A 185 21.93 3.11 -1.21
C PRO A 185 23.37 3.69 -1.15
N TYR A 186 23.69 4.59 -0.23
CA TYR A 186 24.94 5.37 -0.33
C TYR A 186 26.18 4.57 0.07
N SER A 187 27.21 4.60 -0.79
CA SER A 187 28.54 4.01 -0.52
C SER A 187 29.32 4.73 0.57
N ASN A 188 29.00 6.00 0.80
CA ASN A 188 29.55 6.86 1.84
C ASN A 188 28.40 7.42 2.70
N PRO A 189 27.80 6.58 3.57
CA PRO A 189 26.76 7.04 4.46
C PRO A 189 27.30 8.15 5.39
N GLU A 190 26.42 9.06 5.81
CA GLU A 190 26.83 10.12 6.72
C GLU A 190 27.17 9.55 8.09
N GLU A 191 28.38 9.82 8.57
CA GLU A 191 28.78 9.47 9.93
C GLU A 191 27.88 10.14 10.97
N ASN A 192 27.45 9.36 11.94
CA ASN A 192 26.56 9.79 13.02
C ASN A 192 26.83 8.98 14.30
N LEU A 193 26.27 9.41 15.43
CA LEU A 193 26.46 8.78 16.74
C LEU A 193 25.30 7.86 17.16
N VAL A 194 24.27 7.70 16.33
CA VAL A 194 23.01 7.05 16.70
C VAL A 194 22.96 5.61 16.21
N HIS A 195 23.32 5.38 14.95
CA HIS A 195 23.31 4.06 14.34
C HIS A 195 24.45 3.90 13.32
N GLN A 196 24.88 2.66 13.11
CA GLN A 196 25.77 2.34 12.01
C GLN A 196 24.99 2.41 10.70
N ALA A 197 25.63 2.84 9.64
CA ALA A 197 25.01 2.92 8.32
C ALA A 197 25.92 2.23 7.31
N GLU A 198 25.33 1.39 6.46
CA GLU A 198 26.06 0.63 5.44
C GLU A 198 25.34 0.70 4.09
N GLN A 199 26.12 0.62 3.02
CA GLN A 199 25.56 0.45 1.69
C GLN A 199 24.99 -0.96 1.54
N ALA A 200 23.84 -1.06 0.90
CA ALA A 200 23.43 -2.31 0.29
C ALA A 200 22.89 -2.06 -1.13
N ASP A 201 23.34 -2.86 -2.09
CA ASP A 201 23.11 -2.61 -3.51
C ASP A 201 21.64 -2.75 -3.91
N HIS A 202 20.89 -3.64 -3.24
CA HIS A 202 19.47 -3.87 -3.52
C HIS A 202 18.59 -2.63 -3.40
N PHE A 203 19.01 -1.60 -2.64
CA PHE A 203 18.31 -0.30 -2.61
C PHE A 203 18.30 0.44 -3.95
N ARG A 204 19.10 0.01 -4.94
CA ARG A 204 19.14 0.51 -6.32
C ARG A 204 18.70 -0.54 -7.35
N GLU A 205 17.90 -1.51 -6.92
CA GLU A 205 17.46 -2.61 -7.78
C GLU A 205 15.96 -2.85 -7.62
N VAL A 206 15.33 -3.36 -8.67
CA VAL A 206 13.90 -3.74 -8.67
C VAL A 206 13.60 -4.79 -7.59
N GLY A 207 14.55 -5.71 -7.38
CA GLY A 207 14.51 -6.79 -6.39
C GLY A 207 14.00 -6.36 -5.00
N PHE A 208 14.42 -5.19 -4.53
CA PHE A 208 14.03 -4.69 -3.23
C PHE A 208 12.52 -4.47 -3.11
N CYS A 209 11.91 -3.80 -4.10
CA CYS A 209 10.48 -3.52 -4.06
C CYS A 209 9.66 -4.77 -4.34
N VAL A 210 10.06 -5.60 -5.31
CA VAL A 210 9.32 -6.81 -5.69
C VAL A 210 9.32 -7.89 -4.62
N SER A 211 10.21 -7.80 -3.62
CA SER A 211 10.13 -8.69 -2.46
C SER A 211 8.80 -8.62 -1.73
N CYS A 212 8.12 -7.47 -1.72
CA CYS A 212 6.75 -7.35 -1.23
C CYS A 212 5.74 -7.09 -2.36
N HIS A 213 6.16 -6.36 -3.40
CA HIS A 213 5.35 -6.00 -4.56
C HIS A 213 5.54 -6.98 -5.72
N PHE A 214 5.34 -8.25 -5.43
CA PHE A 214 5.53 -9.36 -6.37
C PHE A 214 4.48 -9.39 -7.49
N ASP A 215 4.79 -10.16 -8.52
CA ASP A 215 4.05 -10.41 -9.75
C ASP A 215 3.64 -9.17 -10.56
N LYS A 216 4.25 -8.01 -10.26
CA LYS A 216 4.01 -6.76 -10.99
C LYS A 216 4.78 -6.68 -12.30
N VAL A 217 6.02 -7.16 -12.31
CA VAL A 217 6.93 -7.08 -13.46
C VAL A 217 7.05 -8.44 -14.14
N LYS A 218 7.46 -8.44 -15.42
CA LYS A 218 7.63 -9.69 -16.19
C LYS A 218 8.70 -10.62 -15.60
N ASP A 219 9.80 -10.05 -15.11
CA ASP A 219 10.95 -10.76 -14.57
C ASP A 219 11.46 -10.01 -13.33
N GLU A 220 11.26 -10.60 -12.15
CA GLU A 220 11.63 -10.04 -10.84
C GLU A 220 13.11 -10.24 -10.50
N GLY A 221 13.80 -11.12 -11.22
CA GLY A 221 15.22 -11.40 -11.00
C GLY A 221 16.14 -10.37 -11.65
N GLN A 222 15.59 -9.47 -12.47
CA GLN A 222 16.36 -8.42 -13.12
C GLN A 222 16.67 -7.27 -12.16
N LYS A 223 17.83 -6.65 -12.36
CA LYS A 223 18.22 -5.45 -11.64
C LYS A 223 17.31 -4.26 -11.95
N ASP A 224 16.98 -4.12 -13.22
CA ASP A 224 16.21 -3.00 -13.77
C ASP A 224 14.85 -3.46 -14.29
N LEU A 225 13.96 -2.50 -14.51
CA LEU A 225 12.63 -2.75 -15.05
C LEU A 225 12.70 -3.34 -16.48
N PRO A 226 11.87 -4.35 -16.79
CA PRO A 226 11.90 -4.99 -18.10
C PRO A 226 11.29 -4.09 -19.19
N GLY A 227 11.85 -4.15 -20.40
CA GLY A 227 11.34 -3.49 -21.60
C GLY A 227 12.25 -2.38 -22.14
N GLU A 228 12.09 -2.05 -23.41
CA GLU A 228 12.97 -1.09 -24.12
C GLU A 228 12.73 0.36 -23.69
N ILE A 229 11.51 0.69 -23.29
CA ILE A 229 11.09 2.07 -23.01
C ILE A 229 11.65 2.59 -21.67
N LEU A 230 11.74 1.73 -20.66
CA LEU A 230 12.20 2.05 -19.30
C LEU A 230 13.44 1.24 -18.91
N GLN A 231 14.24 0.86 -19.91
CA GLN A 231 15.51 0.15 -19.70
C GLN A 231 16.43 0.96 -18.77
N GLY A 232 17.04 0.29 -17.79
CA GLY A 232 17.93 0.93 -16.81
C GLY A 232 17.21 1.75 -15.73
N THR A 233 15.87 1.75 -15.71
CA THR A 233 15.06 2.39 -14.67
C THR A 233 14.71 1.37 -13.60
N VAL A 234 14.63 1.79 -12.34
CA VAL A 234 14.14 0.96 -11.23
C VAL A 234 12.88 1.55 -10.61
N CYS A 235 12.21 0.80 -9.73
CA CYS A 235 10.97 1.23 -9.07
C CYS A 235 11.14 2.59 -8.36
N GLN A 236 12.28 2.78 -7.72
CA GLN A 236 12.66 3.94 -6.92
C GLN A 236 12.72 5.23 -7.76
N ASP A 237 13.08 5.15 -9.05
CA ASP A 237 13.20 6.35 -9.90
C ASP A 237 11.87 7.09 -10.08
N CYS A 238 10.76 6.35 -10.05
CA CYS A 238 9.40 6.89 -10.17
C CYS A 238 8.69 6.98 -8.81
N HIS A 239 8.76 5.92 -8.00
CA HIS A 239 8.01 5.80 -6.76
C HIS A 239 8.71 6.45 -5.56
N MET A 240 10.03 6.64 -5.65
CA MET A 240 10.85 7.41 -4.71
C MET A 240 11.53 8.59 -5.40
N GLU A 241 10.73 9.41 -6.09
CA GLU A 241 11.18 10.50 -6.97
C GLU A 241 12.47 11.19 -6.48
N PRO A 242 13.51 11.27 -7.32
CA PRO A 242 14.75 11.94 -6.97
C PRO A 242 14.51 13.39 -6.56
N SER A 243 15.09 13.76 -5.43
CA SER A 243 15.10 15.14 -4.95
C SER A 243 16.49 15.46 -4.46
N THR A 244 16.87 16.73 -4.46
CA THR A 244 18.09 17.18 -3.80
C THR A 244 17.80 17.50 -2.35
N GLY A 245 18.71 17.14 -1.45
CA GLY A 245 18.56 17.46 -0.04
C GLY A 245 19.59 16.75 0.81
N SER A 246 19.47 16.94 2.10
CA SER A 246 20.13 16.09 3.08
C SER A 246 19.13 15.05 3.56
N SER A 247 19.60 13.81 3.74
CA SER A 247 18.84 12.78 4.45
C SER A 247 18.60 13.19 5.91
N THR A 248 19.43 14.08 6.47
CA THR A 248 19.32 14.60 7.83
C THR A 248 18.98 16.10 7.86
N SER A 249 18.01 16.52 8.66
CA SER A 249 17.55 17.92 8.74
C SER A 249 18.58 18.90 9.31
N ARG A 250 19.61 18.41 10.02
CA ARG A 250 20.57 19.25 10.77
C ARG A 250 21.81 19.69 9.99
N ARG A 251 22.08 19.13 8.81
CA ARG A 251 23.17 19.59 7.93
C ARG A 251 22.56 20.06 6.64
N GLY A 252 22.08 21.31 6.60
CA GLY A 252 21.45 21.97 5.44
C GLY A 252 22.28 22.06 4.15
N ALA A 253 23.28 21.21 3.98
CA ALA A 253 23.98 21.00 2.73
C ALA A 253 23.12 20.08 1.85
N MET A 254 22.67 20.63 0.73
CA MET A 254 22.10 19.90 -0.40
C MET A 254 23.21 19.08 -1.05
N THR A 255 23.68 18.01 -0.39
CA THR A 255 24.95 17.35 -0.74
C THR A 255 24.82 16.27 -1.81
N ARG A 256 23.62 15.70 -2.00
CA ARG A 256 23.41 14.57 -2.92
C ARG A 256 21.94 14.37 -3.31
N PRO A 257 21.67 13.61 -4.39
CA PRO A 257 20.32 13.11 -4.67
C PRO A 257 19.84 12.19 -3.55
N ILE A 258 18.59 12.38 -3.13
CA ILE A 258 17.86 11.55 -2.16
C ILE A 258 16.51 11.14 -2.77
N GLY A 259 16.04 9.93 -2.47
CA GLY A 259 14.72 9.49 -2.88
C GLY A 259 13.64 10.03 -1.94
N ARG A 260 12.54 10.53 -2.50
CA ARG A 260 11.36 10.91 -1.70
C ARG A 260 10.67 9.66 -1.14
N HIS A 261 10.17 9.72 0.08
CA HIS A 261 9.52 8.59 0.76
C HIS A 261 7.98 8.67 0.73
N TRP A 262 7.41 9.32 -0.29
CA TRP A 262 5.96 9.34 -0.49
C TRP A 262 5.44 8.00 -1.02
N PHE A 263 6.26 7.23 -1.74
CA PHE A 263 5.88 5.96 -2.36
C PHE A 263 4.59 6.06 -3.19
N ARG A 264 4.52 7.08 -4.05
CA ARG A 264 3.30 7.43 -4.78
C ARG A 264 2.80 6.25 -5.60
N GLY A 265 1.48 6.06 -5.65
CA GLY A 265 0.86 5.06 -6.53
C GLY A 265 1.11 5.36 -8.02
N VAL A 266 0.82 4.37 -8.87
CA VAL A 266 1.15 4.41 -10.31
C VAL A 266 0.49 5.57 -11.06
N VAL A 267 -0.66 6.09 -10.62
CA VAL A 267 -1.26 7.31 -11.22
C VAL A 267 -0.36 8.52 -11.01
N GLY A 268 0.10 8.77 -9.78
CA GLY A 268 1.00 9.87 -9.47
C GLY A 268 2.30 9.77 -10.27
N SER A 269 2.92 8.60 -10.27
CA SER A 269 4.12 8.31 -11.06
C SER A 269 3.91 8.50 -12.57
N GLY A 270 2.75 8.09 -13.10
CA GLY A 270 2.41 8.27 -14.52
C GLY A 270 2.33 9.74 -14.94
N THR A 271 1.90 10.64 -14.04
CA THR A 271 1.92 12.09 -14.33
C THR A 271 3.32 12.69 -14.38
N LEU A 272 4.30 12.05 -13.72
CA LEU A 272 5.70 12.50 -13.72
C LEU A 272 6.42 12.13 -15.02
N LEU A 273 5.90 11.16 -15.78
CA LEU A 273 6.48 10.75 -17.05
C LEU A 273 6.37 11.87 -18.09
N ARG A 274 7.50 12.45 -18.47
CA ARG A 274 7.54 13.52 -19.48
C ARG A 274 7.44 13.02 -20.92
N ASN A 275 7.71 11.73 -21.14
CA ASN A 275 7.67 11.13 -22.46
C ASN A 275 6.23 10.70 -22.82
N ARG A 276 5.63 11.43 -23.77
CA ARG A 276 4.25 11.20 -24.22
C ARG A 276 4.02 9.82 -24.84
N ASN A 277 5.05 9.23 -25.45
CA ASN A 277 4.93 7.88 -26.01
C ASN A 277 4.76 6.85 -24.89
N VAL A 278 5.43 7.03 -23.75
CA VAL A 278 5.26 6.15 -22.57
C VAL A 278 3.89 6.35 -21.95
N GLN A 279 3.41 7.60 -21.87
CA GLN A 279 2.05 7.88 -21.40
C GLN A 279 0.98 7.24 -22.29
N ALA A 280 1.17 7.22 -23.61
CA ALA A 280 0.23 6.60 -24.55
C ALA A 280 0.17 5.07 -24.44
N GLU A 281 1.21 4.46 -23.88
CA GLU A 281 1.30 3.02 -23.62
C GLU A 281 0.98 2.66 -22.14
N TRP A 282 0.61 3.66 -21.31
CA TRP A 282 0.42 3.52 -19.86
C TRP A 282 -0.82 2.71 -19.45
N MET A 283 -1.72 2.43 -20.38
CA MET A 283 -2.93 1.67 -20.13
C MET A 283 -2.94 0.41 -21.01
N PRO A 284 -3.49 -0.72 -20.50
CA PRO A 284 -3.70 -1.90 -21.32
C PRO A 284 -4.52 -1.59 -22.57
N ARG A 285 -4.20 -2.28 -23.66
CA ARG A 285 -4.92 -2.19 -24.94
C ARG A 285 -5.67 -3.48 -25.21
N ILE A 286 -6.84 -3.36 -25.82
CA ILE A 286 -7.64 -4.49 -26.26
C ILE A 286 -7.62 -4.56 -27.79
N ASP A 287 -7.51 -5.77 -28.30
CA ASP A 287 -7.70 -6.12 -29.70
C ASP A 287 -8.68 -7.29 -29.81
N ILE A 288 -9.48 -7.32 -30.87
CA ILE A 288 -10.54 -8.33 -31.05
C ILE A 288 -10.31 -9.04 -32.38
N GLY A 289 -10.00 -10.33 -32.32
CA GLY A 289 -10.06 -11.24 -33.46
C GLY A 289 -11.43 -11.92 -33.47
N VAL A 290 -12.14 -11.89 -34.59
CA VAL A 290 -13.41 -12.62 -34.78
C VAL A 290 -13.16 -13.66 -35.85
N THR A 291 -13.51 -14.92 -35.58
CA THR A 291 -13.33 -16.04 -36.51
C THR A 291 -14.63 -16.47 -37.18
N LYS A 292 -15.77 -16.26 -36.51
CA LYS A 292 -17.11 -16.56 -37.04
C LYS A 292 -18.11 -15.55 -36.46
N HIS A 293 -19.12 -15.18 -37.24
CA HIS A 293 -20.10 -14.16 -36.84
C HIS A 293 -21.52 -14.39 -37.40
N ASP A 294 -21.88 -15.64 -37.65
CA ASP A 294 -23.24 -16.02 -38.07
C ASP A 294 -24.18 -16.11 -36.84
N SER A 295 -24.92 -17.20 -36.67
CA SER A 295 -25.73 -17.47 -35.47
C SER A 295 -24.92 -17.56 -34.16
N VAL A 296 -23.60 -17.69 -34.28
CA VAL A 296 -22.64 -17.64 -33.17
C VAL A 296 -21.50 -16.71 -33.57
N VAL A 297 -21.18 -15.76 -32.69
CA VAL A 297 -20.02 -14.89 -32.82
C VAL A 297 -18.92 -15.39 -31.89
N GLU A 298 -17.80 -15.83 -32.46
CA GLU A 298 -16.68 -16.38 -31.70
C GLU A 298 -15.35 -15.79 -32.15
N GLY A 299 -14.39 -15.80 -31.24
CA GLY A 299 -13.08 -15.23 -31.51
C GLY A 299 -12.18 -15.16 -30.29
N ILE A 300 -11.21 -14.27 -30.35
CA ILE A 300 -10.20 -14.06 -29.30
C ILE A 300 -10.12 -12.56 -29.01
N VAL A 301 -10.21 -12.21 -27.74
CA VAL A 301 -9.80 -10.89 -27.24
C VAL A 301 -8.35 -10.97 -26.77
N ALA A 302 -7.50 -10.09 -27.27
CA ALA A 302 -6.12 -9.94 -26.82
C ALA A 302 -5.97 -8.69 -25.94
N VAL A 303 -5.62 -8.89 -24.67
CA VAL A 303 -5.29 -7.83 -23.71
C VAL A 303 -3.78 -7.65 -23.68
N LYS A 304 -3.31 -6.52 -24.18
CA LYS A 304 -1.89 -6.21 -24.40
C LYS A 304 -1.39 -5.20 -23.38
N VAL A 305 -0.30 -5.53 -22.70
CA VAL A 305 0.38 -4.71 -21.69
C VAL A 305 1.88 -4.63 -22.05
N GLY A 306 2.18 -4.46 -23.34
CA GLY A 306 3.51 -4.77 -23.89
C GLY A 306 4.60 -3.74 -23.56
N SER A 307 4.23 -2.50 -23.33
CA SER A 307 5.15 -1.36 -23.31
C SER A 307 5.35 -0.79 -21.89
N LEU A 308 4.67 -1.36 -20.90
CA LEU A 308 4.85 -1.06 -19.48
C LEU A 308 5.74 -2.11 -18.81
N PRO A 309 6.68 -1.69 -17.96
CA PRO A 309 7.56 -2.63 -17.25
C PRO A 309 6.82 -3.38 -16.14
N HIS A 310 5.70 -2.84 -15.64
CA HIS A 310 4.89 -3.42 -14.59
C HIS A 310 3.38 -3.30 -14.87
N SER A 311 2.56 -3.95 -14.04
CA SER A 311 1.10 -3.95 -14.14
C SER A 311 0.47 -2.54 -14.00
N PHE A 312 -0.63 -2.31 -14.72
CA PHE A 312 -1.51 -1.15 -14.56
C PHE A 312 -2.98 -1.55 -14.69
N PRO A 313 -3.88 -1.16 -13.78
CA PRO A 313 -3.63 -0.32 -12.61
C PRO A 313 -2.82 -1.07 -11.55
N ASP A 314 -2.25 -0.37 -10.58
CA ASP A 314 -1.54 -0.97 -9.45
C ASP A 314 -2.52 -1.59 -8.43
N GLY A 315 -2.00 -2.33 -7.46
CA GLY A 315 -2.78 -2.96 -6.39
C GLY A 315 -2.18 -4.28 -5.92
N ASP A 316 -2.81 -4.92 -4.95
CA ASP A 316 -2.35 -6.23 -4.47
C ASP A 316 -2.69 -7.32 -5.52
N PRO A 317 -1.69 -8.07 -6.04
CA PRO A 317 -1.91 -9.07 -7.09
C PRO A 317 -2.82 -10.23 -6.62
N VAL A 318 -2.92 -10.49 -5.32
CA VAL A 318 -3.73 -11.56 -4.74
C VAL A 318 -5.18 -11.12 -4.55
N LEU A 319 -5.42 -9.83 -4.29
CA LEU A 319 -6.78 -9.29 -4.09
C LEU A 319 -7.45 -8.82 -5.39
N LYS A 320 -6.65 -8.30 -6.32
CA LYS A 320 -7.15 -7.59 -7.48
C LYS A 320 -7.96 -8.49 -8.41
N GLN A 321 -9.08 -7.96 -8.90
CA GLN A 321 -9.94 -8.64 -9.87
C GLN A 321 -9.96 -7.91 -11.20
N PHE A 322 -10.05 -8.66 -12.29
CA PHE A 322 -10.30 -8.14 -13.63
C PHE A 322 -11.53 -8.82 -14.22
N PHE A 323 -12.29 -8.05 -15.00
CA PHE A 323 -13.49 -8.53 -15.68
C PHE A 323 -13.43 -8.13 -17.14
N LEU A 324 -13.43 -9.12 -18.03
CA LEU A 324 -13.53 -8.91 -19.46
C LEU A 324 -14.95 -9.23 -19.91
N THR A 325 -15.70 -8.20 -20.26
CA THR A 325 -17.06 -8.31 -20.81
C THR A 325 -16.99 -8.20 -22.33
N VAL A 326 -17.55 -9.17 -23.04
CA VAL A 326 -17.64 -9.19 -24.50
C VAL A 326 -19.10 -9.18 -24.90
N THR A 327 -19.50 -8.21 -25.71
CA THR A 327 -20.88 -7.94 -26.08
C THR A 327 -21.02 -7.89 -27.60
N ALA A 328 -21.93 -8.69 -28.16
CA ALA A 328 -22.32 -8.59 -29.57
C ALA A 328 -23.50 -7.62 -29.68
N LYS A 329 -23.41 -6.66 -30.61
CA LYS A 329 -24.43 -5.62 -30.81
C LYS A 329 -24.93 -5.59 -32.24
N ASP A 330 -26.20 -5.24 -32.42
CA ASP A 330 -26.82 -5.05 -33.74
C ASP A 330 -26.45 -3.68 -34.37
N ALA A 331 -26.98 -3.34 -35.54
CA ALA A 331 -26.68 -2.08 -36.22
C ALA A 331 -27.23 -0.83 -35.51
N LYS A 332 -28.17 -0.99 -34.57
CA LYS A 332 -28.74 0.08 -33.73
C LYS A 332 -27.96 0.24 -32.42
N GLY A 333 -27.04 -0.67 -32.11
CA GLY A 333 -26.27 -0.70 -30.88
C GLY A 333 -26.96 -1.47 -29.75
N GLU A 334 -28.03 -2.22 -30.03
CA GLU A 334 -28.71 -3.06 -29.05
C GLU A 334 -27.89 -4.32 -28.77
N THR A 335 -27.78 -4.71 -27.50
CA THR A 335 -27.09 -5.92 -27.07
C THR A 335 -27.86 -7.16 -27.52
N LEU A 336 -27.23 -8.01 -28.33
CA LEU A 336 -27.76 -9.30 -28.77
C LEU A 336 -27.34 -10.44 -27.84
N ALA A 337 -26.10 -10.41 -27.37
CA ALA A 337 -25.52 -11.41 -26.48
C ALA A 337 -24.34 -10.80 -25.72
N GLU A 338 -24.07 -11.30 -24.52
CA GLU A 338 -22.96 -10.85 -23.67
C GLU A 338 -22.40 -12.01 -22.84
N GLU A 339 -21.07 -12.05 -22.70
CA GLU A 339 -20.38 -12.88 -21.71
C GLU A 339 -19.44 -12.02 -20.89
N THR A 340 -19.24 -12.37 -19.61
CA THR A 340 -18.20 -11.75 -18.77
C THR A 340 -17.33 -12.83 -18.16
N ARG A 341 -16.01 -12.72 -18.35
CA ARG A 341 -15.02 -13.56 -17.66
C ARG A 341 -14.34 -12.79 -16.54
N GLN A 342 -14.33 -13.37 -15.35
CA GLN A 342 -13.64 -12.85 -14.17
C GLN A 342 -12.27 -13.52 -14.01
N PHE A 343 -11.28 -12.74 -13.61
CA PHE A 343 -9.92 -13.16 -13.29
C PHE A 343 -9.52 -12.60 -11.92
N GLY A 344 -8.94 -13.43 -11.06
CA GLY A 344 -8.60 -13.09 -9.68
C GLY A 344 -9.08 -14.19 -8.73
N LEU A 345 -8.77 -14.04 -7.44
CA LEU A 345 -9.16 -15.00 -6.39
C LEU A 345 -10.36 -14.48 -5.59
N SER A 346 -11.21 -15.40 -5.14
CA SER A 346 -12.17 -15.13 -4.06
C SER A 346 -11.47 -15.02 -2.71
N TYR A 347 -12.17 -14.52 -1.69
CA TYR A 347 -11.62 -14.44 -0.32
C TYR A 347 -11.21 -15.82 0.22
N GLU A 348 -11.94 -16.86 -0.18
CA GLU A 348 -11.73 -18.25 0.18
C GLU A 348 -10.47 -18.85 -0.46
N GLU A 349 -9.95 -18.28 -1.53
CA GLU A 349 -8.78 -18.79 -2.26
C GLU A 349 -7.50 -18.02 -1.94
N ILE A 350 -7.59 -16.80 -1.40
CA ILE A 350 -6.44 -15.96 -1.04
C ILE A 350 -5.46 -16.74 -0.14
N LEU A 351 -4.21 -16.84 -0.61
CA LEU A 351 -3.08 -17.52 0.06
C LEU A 351 -3.28 -19.03 0.26
N ARG A 352 -4.25 -19.67 -0.39
CA ARG A 352 -4.54 -21.12 -0.30
C ARG A 352 -4.12 -21.90 -1.55
N GLY A 353 -2.98 -21.52 -2.13
CA GLY A 353 -2.49 -22.07 -3.38
C GLY A 353 -1.34 -21.25 -3.93
N PRO A 354 -0.90 -21.53 -5.18
CA PRO A 354 0.08 -20.68 -5.85
C PRO A 354 -0.50 -19.27 -6.00
N ILE A 355 0.36 -18.27 -5.87
CA ILE A 355 0.01 -16.88 -6.19
C ILE A 355 -0.40 -16.85 -7.67
N PRO A 356 -1.57 -16.29 -8.01
CA PRO A 356 -2.06 -16.27 -9.37
C PRO A 356 -1.21 -15.32 -10.21
N ASP A 357 -0.84 -15.75 -11.40
CA ASP A 357 -0.22 -14.87 -12.40
C ASP A 357 -1.24 -13.78 -12.81
N PRO A 358 -1.00 -12.49 -12.50
CA PRO A 358 -2.00 -11.45 -12.71
C PRO A 358 -2.44 -11.37 -14.17
N PHE A 359 -3.74 -11.17 -14.38
CA PHE A 359 -4.31 -11.07 -15.73
C PHE A 359 -3.66 -9.92 -16.53
N VAL A 360 -3.42 -8.78 -15.86
CA VAL A 360 -2.73 -7.63 -16.43
C VAL A 360 -1.34 -7.51 -15.78
N LYS A 361 -0.33 -8.13 -16.39
CA LYS A 361 1.08 -8.11 -15.97
C LYS A 361 1.93 -7.37 -16.99
N GLY A 362 2.87 -6.53 -16.53
CA GLY A 362 3.73 -5.74 -17.43
C GLY A 362 4.49 -6.63 -18.42
N GLY A 363 4.63 -6.17 -19.67
CA GLY A 363 5.33 -6.87 -20.75
C GLY A 363 4.63 -8.13 -21.28
N THR A 364 3.34 -8.33 -21.00
CA THR A 364 2.59 -9.54 -21.41
C THR A 364 1.43 -9.25 -22.37
N THR A 365 0.95 -10.31 -23.04
CA THR A 365 -0.31 -10.29 -23.80
C THR A 365 -1.12 -11.52 -23.40
N ARG A 366 -2.32 -11.32 -22.87
CA ARG A 366 -3.28 -12.41 -22.60
C ARG A 366 -4.26 -12.55 -23.75
N LYS A 367 -4.55 -13.78 -24.15
CA LYS A 367 -5.55 -14.11 -25.16
C LYS A 367 -6.69 -14.84 -24.48
N VAL A 368 -7.90 -14.31 -24.62
CA VAL A 368 -9.12 -14.85 -24.02
C VAL A 368 -10.09 -15.21 -25.13
N PRO A 369 -10.43 -16.48 -25.33
CA PRO A 369 -11.46 -16.87 -26.29
C PRO A 369 -12.84 -16.41 -25.80
N PHE A 370 -13.76 -16.15 -26.72
CA PHE A 370 -15.17 -15.86 -26.41
C PHE A 370 -16.09 -16.54 -27.41
N SER A 371 -17.34 -16.81 -27.02
CA SER A 371 -18.36 -17.39 -27.89
C SER A 371 -19.76 -16.93 -27.48
N LEU A 372 -20.40 -16.16 -28.35
CA LEU A 372 -21.69 -15.53 -28.12
C LEU A 372 -22.75 -16.13 -29.06
N THR A 373 -23.71 -16.85 -28.50
CA THR A 373 -24.87 -17.35 -29.25
C THR A 373 -25.88 -16.22 -29.45
N LEU A 374 -26.20 -15.91 -30.71
CA LEU A 374 -27.15 -14.85 -31.03
C LEU A 374 -28.61 -15.35 -30.99
N PRO A 375 -29.58 -14.47 -30.67
CA PRO A 375 -30.99 -14.77 -30.88
C PRO A 375 -31.30 -15.14 -32.34
N ALA A 376 -32.30 -15.99 -32.55
CA ALA A 376 -32.66 -16.46 -33.89
C ALA A 376 -33.03 -15.28 -34.82
N GLY A 377 -32.42 -15.22 -36.00
CA GLY A 377 -32.63 -14.16 -36.98
C GLY A 377 -31.95 -12.82 -36.65
N ALA A 378 -31.25 -12.72 -35.51
CA ALA A 378 -30.44 -11.55 -35.20
C ALA A 378 -29.13 -11.56 -35.98
N VAL A 379 -28.66 -10.37 -36.36
CA VAL A 379 -27.38 -10.17 -37.05
C VAL A 379 -26.56 -9.18 -36.24
N ALA A 380 -25.39 -9.61 -35.79
CA ALA A 380 -24.46 -8.73 -35.10
C ALA A 380 -23.76 -7.82 -36.12
N SER A 381 -23.73 -6.52 -35.83
CA SER A 381 -22.99 -5.51 -36.59
C SER A 381 -21.60 -5.24 -36.00
N SER A 382 -21.41 -5.53 -34.71
CA SER A 382 -20.18 -5.25 -34.01
C SER A 382 -20.01 -6.14 -32.77
N VAL A 383 -18.74 -6.29 -32.38
CA VAL A 383 -18.34 -6.88 -31.09
C VAL A 383 -17.63 -5.82 -30.29
N GLU A 384 -18.08 -5.60 -29.06
CA GLU A 384 -17.45 -4.75 -28.07
C GLU A 384 -16.78 -5.61 -27.01
N ALA A 385 -15.58 -5.23 -26.58
CA ALA A 385 -14.91 -5.81 -25.44
C ALA A 385 -14.54 -4.70 -24.46
N VAL A 386 -14.96 -4.84 -23.21
CA VAL A 386 -14.69 -3.89 -22.12
C VAL A 386 -13.92 -4.62 -21.03
N LEU A 387 -12.77 -4.06 -20.63
CA LEU A 387 -12.01 -4.51 -19.48
C LEU A 387 -12.26 -3.56 -18.32
N THR A 388 -12.69 -4.13 -17.20
CA THR A 388 -12.84 -3.43 -15.92
C THR A 388 -12.05 -4.15 -14.82
N TYR A 389 -11.85 -3.48 -13.69
CA TYR A 389 -11.15 -4.07 -12.53
C TYR A 389 -11.78 -3.62 -11.21
N SER A 390 -11.57 -4.39 -10.15
CA SER A 390 -11.78 -3.95 -8.76
C SER A 390 -10.50 -4.18 -7.95
N LEU A 391 -10.31 -3.44 -6.86
CA LEU A 391 -9.09 -3.53 -6.05
C LEU A 391 -9.12 -4.71 -5.07
N VAL A 392 -10.31 -5.09 -4.63
CA VAL A 392 -10.53 -6.26 -3.77
C VAL A 392 -11.63 -7.15 -4.34
N PRO A 393 -11.69 -8.44 -3.94
CA PRO A 393 -12.80 -9.31 -4.32
C PRO A 393 -14.10 -8.81 -3.69
N MET A 394 -15.22 -9.01 -4.39
CA MET A 394 -16.53 -8.83 -3.76
C MET A 394 -16.74 -9.98 -2.75
N PRO A 395 -16.93 -9.71 -1.45
CA PRO A 395 -17.25 -10.76 -0.50
C PRO A 395 -18.63 -11.35 -0.79
N THR A 396 -18.86 -12.62 -0.44
CA THR A 396 -20.22 -13.17 -0.48
C THR A 396 -21.09 -12.48 0.58
N PRO A 397 -22.43 -12.45 0.41
CA PRO A 397 -23.34 -11.89 1.41
C PRO A 397 -23.10 -12.47 2.81
N GLU A 398 -22.86 -13.78 2.91
CA GLU A 398 -22.64 -14.49 4.17
C GLU A 398 -21.29 -14.13 4.80
N LEU A 399 -20.24 -13.94 3.98
CA LEU A 399 -18.92 -13.51 4.46
C LEU A 399 -18.98 -12.08 4.99
N GLN A 400 -19.65 -11.19 4.26
CA GLN A 400 -19.87 -9.81 4.67
C GLN A 400 -20.68 -9.73 5.96
N GLU A 401 -21.78 -10.47 6.07
CA GLU A 401 -22.60 -10.50 7.29
C GLU A 401 -21.80 -10.98 8.50
N ARG A 402 -21.03 -12.07 8.36
CA ARG A 402 -20.15 -12.57 9.43
C ARG A 402 -19.16 -11.52 9.90
N TYR A 403 -18.50 -10.82 8.97
CA TYR A 403 -17.55 -9.77 9.34
C TYR A 403 -18.25 -8.59 10.03
N LEU A 404 -19.36 -8.09 9.48
CA LEU A 404 -20.10 -6.97 10.08
C LEU A 404 -20.61 -7.28 11.48
N ALA A 405 -20.95 -8.54 11.78
CA ALA A 405 -21.35 -8.99 13.11
C ALA A 405 -20.19 -8.92 14.13
N THR A 406 -18.93 -8.92 13.69
CA THR A 406 -17.76 -8.76 14.59
C THR A 406 -17.49 -7.32 15.01
N LEU A 407 -18.06 -6.34 14.30
CA LEU A 407 -17.85 -4.92 14.55
C LEU A 407 -18.74 -4.44 15.71
N ARG A 408 -18.22 -3.56 16.56
CA ARG A 408 -18.86 -3.23 17.84
C ARG A 408 -19.95 -2.18 17.68
N THR A 409 -19.73 -1.22 16.79
CA THR A 409 -20.59 -0.04 16.63
C THR A 409 -21.24 0.01 15.25
N ASP A 410 -22.36 0.72 15.14
CA ASP A 410 -22.99 0.97 13.84
C ASP A 410 -22.08 1.81 12.93
N GLY A 411 -21.32 2.75 13.50
CA GLY A 411 -20.35 3.54 12.73
C GLY A 411 -19.29 2.68 12.04
N GLU A 412 -18.71 1.71 12.76
CA GLU A 412 -17.75 0.75 12.18
C GLU A 412 -18.40 -0.10 11.08
N ARG A 413 -19.65 -0.54 11.28
CA ARG A 413 -20.38 -1.32 10.27
C ARG A 413 -20.64 -0.52 8.99
N GLU A 414 -21.07 0.73 9.11
CA GLU A 414 -21.33 1.59 7.96
C GLU A 414 -20.03 1.95 7.22
N GLU A 415 -18.94 2.23 7.94
CA GLU A 415 -17.62 2.45 7.33
C GLU A 415 -17.14 1.21 6.57
N ALA A 416 -17.24 0.03 7.17
CA ALA A 416 -16.90 -1.24 6.54
C ALA A 416 -17.72 -1.49 5.26
N LYS A 417 -19.04 -1.30 5.29
CA LYS A 417 -19.90 -1.43 4.11
C LYS A 417 -19.49 -0.49 2.98
N LYS A 418 -19.20 0.77 3.33
CA LYS A 418 -18.73 1.78 2.37
C LYS A 418 -17.41 1.36 1.73
N ILE A 419 -16.43 0.91 2.53
CA ILE A 419 -15.13 0.43 2.02
C ILE A 419 -15.32 -0.78 1.11
N ILE A 420 -16.14 -1.75 1.52
CA ILE A 420 -16.43 -2.94 0.69
C ILE A 420 -16.99 -2.50 -0.66
N GLN A 421 -18.01 -1.63 -0.65
CA GLN A 421 -18.62 -1.12 -1.87
C GLN A 421 -17.61 -0.38 -2.76
N GLU A 422 -16.85 0.56 -2.20
CA GLU A 422 -15.91 1.40 -2.95
C GLU A 422 -14.76 0.59 -3.57
N TYR A 423 -14.19 -0.37 -2.85
CA TYR A 423 -13.00 -1.11 -3.32
C TYR A 423 -13.33 -2.36 -4.15
N SER A 424 -14.55 -2.90 -4.03
CA SER A 424 -15.04 -4.01 -4.87
C SER A 424 -15.80 -3.52 -6.10
N GLN A 425 -16.09 -2.23 -6.20
CA GLN A 425 -16.70 -1.64 -7.39
C GLN A 425 -15.81 -1.86 -8.63
N ARG A 426 -16.47 -2.16 -9.76
CA ARG A 426 -15.79 -2.27 -11.05
C ARG A 426 -15.50 -0.89 -11.61
N HIS A 427 -14.23 -0.62 -11.84
CA HIS A 427 -13.73 0.56 -12.51
C HIS A 427 -13.39 0.25 -13.96
N PHE A 428 -13.81 1.13 -14.86
CA PHE A 428 -13.47 1.05 -16.27
C PHE A 428 -11.96 1.17 -16.47
N LEU A 429 -11.38 0.26 -17.25
CA LEU A 429 -9.97 0.32 -17.63
C LEU A 429 -9.80 0.70 -19.09
N THR A 430 -10.34 -0.08 -20.01
CA THR A 430 -10.22 0.17 -21.45
C THR A 430 -11.28 -0.62 -22.21
N TYR A 431 -11.46 -0.30 -23.48
CA TYR A 431 -12.44 -0.95 -24.34
C TYR A 431 -11.97 -0.97 -25.80
N ARG A 432 -12.60 -1.85 -26.58
CA ARG A 432 -12.47 -1.87 -28.03
C ARG A 432 -13.80 -2.27 -28.66
N VAL A 433 -14.12 -1.65 -29.78
CA VAL A 433 -15.22 -2.06 -30.65
C VAL A 433 -14.63 -2.52 -31.97
N LYS A 434 -15.11 -3.65 -32.47
CA LYS A 434 -14.80 -4.20 -33.78
C LYS A 434 -16.08 -4.29 -34.61
N PRO A 435 -16.22 -3.51 -35.68
CA PRO A 435 -17.25 -3.73 -36.67
C PRO A 435 -17.11 -5.13 -37.31
N LEU A 436 -18.24 -5.78 -37.53
CA LEU A 436 -18.38 -7.01 -38.29
C LEU A 436 -18.83 -6.58 -39.69
N SER A 437 -17.85 -6.47 -40.61
CA SER A 437 -18.07 -6.09 -42.01
C SER A 437 -18.30 -7.29 -42.89
#